data_AF-A0A350YEM0-F1
#
_entry.id   AF-A0A350YEM0-F1
#
_cell.length_a   1.000
_cell.length_b   1.000
_cell.length_c   1.000
_cell.angle_alpha   90.00
_cell.angle_beta   90.00
_cell.angle_gamma   90.00
#
_symmetry.space_group_name_H-M   'P 1'
#
loop_
_entity.id
_entity.type
_entity.pdbx_description
1 polymer ?
#
loop_
_entity_poly.entity_id
_entity_poly.type
_entity_poly.pdbx_seq_one_letter_code
_entity_poly.pdbx_strand_id
1 'polypeptide(L)'
;MPQLQFTTDFNPVITRQNVSTAALPKLADLKGTFKTIELPNTIEFGDDGKVKFTVTNQGNAVARGPITVNLYISTDGNIDRNADGALINDALLTSVTQDIKLRPGQSKTFTFKYSNRTSVVAPGAYNLIAEIDPQDTIAERHETNNVVSQHVSAPGTDVVIDWNAIALNGIQEYGETTSGLPPTLGSRLLAIMSAAVYDTINAFEQTHTSYAVDALAPVGASIEAAAAAAAHRVLVELLPSQATLFNQQLVRSLIEITDNPVDEAAGVAFGRSVAEQILASRVGDGSENNALYVPPEGEYIWRPGPDGTTVGQNWGKVTPFGISSVEAFLPDGLDGRPDTNPELYTQEIEEVRLFGGKNNTNVTTIARSDDQTEIAIFWAYDRADTFRPYGQLNQITQEIAVREGNTLGENARLFAQLHIALADAAIVAWRAKYEEMQPRPDDVIAEGFAANDGIEATVADPDWEPLLAPTPPFPDYISGHSTFGGAWAGVLTNFFDNPNYEFDAVSQELPDIIRHYNSFYDAAFDDAISRVYGGIHVREATVTDALPTGLAIGEFIAQNLFVPVADVIG
;
A
#
# COMPACT_ATOMS: atom_id res chain seq x y z
N MET A 1 47.79 -47.50 -30.28
CA MET A 1 48.01 -48.69 -29.43
C MET A 1 49.45 -48.68 -28.96
N PRO A 2 49.70 -48.75 -27.65
CA PRO A 2 49.74 -50.06 -26.99
C PRO A 2 48.79 -50.18 -25.80
N GLN A 3 48.33 -51.42 -25.62
CA GLN A 3 47.48 -51.90 -24.54
C GLN A 3 48.22 -51.92 -23.20
N LEU A 4 47.56 -51.49 -22.13
CA LEU A 4 47.96 -51.79 -20.76
C LEU A 4 47.01 -52.84 -20.17
N GLN A 5 47.63 -53.87 -19.61
CA GLN A 5 47.04 -55.09 -19.09
C GLN A 5 46.21 -54.84 -17.83
N PHE A 6 45.09 -55.53 -17.72
CA PHE A 6 44.31 -55.65 -16.49
C PHE A 6 44.97 -56.65 -15.54
N THR A 7 45.33 -56.19 -14.34
CA THR A 7 45.58 -57.07 -13.18
C THR A 7 44.34 -57.03 -12.29
N THR A 8 43.63 -58.14 -12.23
CA THR A 8 42.53 -58.40 -11.30
C THR A 8 43.10 -58.77 -9.94
N ASP A 9 42.97 -57.89 -8.94
CA ASP A 9 42.91 -58.28 -7.52
C ASP A 9 42.52 -57.05 -6.67
N PHE A 10 41.21 -56.84 -6.52
CA PHE A 10 40.66 -56.05 -5.42
C PHE A 10 39.53 -56.86 -4.78
N ASN A 11 39.86 -57.51 -3.67
CA ASN A 11 38.90 -58.07 -2.73
C ASN A 11 38.61 -56.99 -1.68
N PRO A 12 37.49 -56.25 -1.73
CA PRO A 12 37.12 -55.39 -0.63
C PRO A 12 36.57 -56.26 0.50
N VAL A 13 37.31 -56.33 1.60
CA VAL A 13 36.80 -56.80 2.87
C VAL A 13 35.68 -55.86 3.29
N ILE A 14 34.42 -56.26 3.12
CA ILE A 14 33.27 -55.56 3.69
C ILE A 14 33.26 -55.87 5.20
N THR A 15 33.94 -55.02 5.97
CA THR A 15 33.63 -54.88 7.39
C THR A 15 32.25 -54.24 7.50
N ARG A 16 31.25 -55.02 7.90
CA ARG A 16 29.95 -54.48 8.35
C ARG A 16 30.23 -53.59 9.57
N GLN A 17 30.36 -52.29 9.35
CA GLN A 17 30.13 -51.36 10.44
C GLN A 17 28.67 -51.54 10.85
N ASN A 18 28.47 -51.99 12.10
CA ASN A 18 27.19 -51.88 12.75
C ASN A 18 26.87 -50.38 12.81
N VAL A 19 26.10 -49.88 11.83
CA VAL A 19 25.40 -48.62 11.98
C VAL A 19 24.46 -48.85 13.14
N SER A 20 24.83 -48.32 14.31
CA SER A 20 23.92 -48.18 15.43
C SER A 20 22.67 -47.51 14.90
N THR A 21 21.57 -48.24 14.82
CA THR A 21 20.24 -47.65 14.69
C THR A 21 19.94 -46.97 16.02
N ALA A 22 20.55 -45.81 16.26
CA ALA A 22 20.08 -44.91 17.30
C ALA A 22 18.61 -44.68 16.99
N ALA A 23 17.72 -45.18 17.86
CA ALA A 23 16.29 -44.96 17.70
C ALA A 23 16.08 -43.46 17.57
N LEU A 24 15.36 -43.03 16.52
CA LEU A 24 15.01 -41.63 16.36
C LEU A 24 14.42 -41.11 17.69
N PRO A 25 14.78 -39.89 18.12
CA PRO A 25 14.21 -39.29 19.32
C PRO A 25 12.69 -39.43 19.31
N LYS A 26 12.10 -39.82 20.45
CA LYS A 26 10.65 -39.88 20.61
C LYS A 26 10.14 -38.46 20.87
N LEU A 27 9.76 -37.77 19.81
CA LEU A 27 9.25 -36.40 19.87
C LEU A 27 7.89 -36.30 19.18
N ALA A 28 7.09 -35.32 19.63
CA ALA A 28 5.91 -34.89 18.90
C ALA A 28 6.32 -34.16 17.61
N ASP A 29 5.37 -33.96 16.71
CA ASP A 29 5.55 -33.10 15.52
C ASP A 29 4.14 -32.61 15.15
N LEU A 30 3.79 -31.43 15.62
CA LEU A 30 2.52 -30.79 15.43
C LEU A 30 2.53 -30.13 14.05
N LYS A 31 1.42 -30.28 13.36
CA LYS A 31 1.21 -29.63 12.07
C LYS A 31 -0.24 -29.20 11.92
N GLY A 32 -0.40 -28.01 11.41
CA GLY A 32 -1.69 -27.36 11.20
C GLY A 32 -2.29 -27.61 9.82
N THR A 33 -3.62 -27.48 9.73
CA THR A 33 -4.35 -27.30 8.47
C THR A 33 -5.61 -26.49 8.75
N PHE A 34 -5.88 -25.47 7.92
CA PHE A 34 -7.19 -24.82 7.91
C PHE A 34 -8.26 -25.80 7.41
N LYS A 35 -9.42 -25.84 8.09
CA LYS A 35 -10.55 -26.71 7.71
C LYS A 35 -11.68 -25.93 7.07
N THR A 36 -12.15 -24.92 7.77
CA THR A 36 -13.20 -24.01 7.27
C THR A 36 -12.83 -22.61 7.72
N ILE A 37 -12.90 -21.67 6.79
CA ILE A 37 -12.73 -20.24 7.04
C ILE A 37 -14.06 -19.61 6.69
N GLU A 38 -14.79 -19.18 7.72
CA GLU A 38 -15.99 -18.36 7.61
C GLU A 38 -15.49 -16.91 7.80
N LEU A 39 -15.24 -16.19 6.70
CA LEU A 39 -14.85 -14.79 6.75
C LEU A 39 -16.03 -13.93 7.26
N PRO A 40 -15.78 -12.72 7.76
CA PRO A 40 -16.85 -11.82 8.17
C PRO A 40 -17.75 -11.46 6.97
N ASN A 41 -19.04 -11.21 7.23
CA ASN A 41 -20.01 -11.01 6.15
C ASN A 41 -19.85 -9.67 5.43
N THR A 42 -19.23 -8.69 6.09
CA THR A 42 -18.78 -7.45 5.48
C THR A 42 -17.28 -7.30 5.72
N ILE A 43 -16.69 -6.33 5.05
CA ILE A 43 -15.27 -5.99 5.20
C ILE A 43 -15.02 -5.00 6.35
N GLU A 44 -16.04 -4.60 7.10
CA GLU A 44 -15.92 -3.53 8.09
C GLU A 44 -14.96 -3.89 9.22
N PHE A 45 -14.32 -2.89 9.81
CA PHE A 45 -13.52 -3.08 11.00
C PHE A 45 -14.38 -3.61 12.16
N GLY A 46 -13.90 -4.64 12.85
CA GLY A 46 -14.60 -5.21 14.00
C GLY A 46 -15.58 -6.36 13.67
N ASP A 47 -15.89 -6.59 12.39
CA ASP A 47 -16.87 -7.59 11.97
C ASP A 47 -16.44 -9.03 12.30
N ASP A 48 -17.41 -9.88 12.69
CA ASP A 48 -17.13 -11.21 13.24
C ASP A 48 -16.82 -12.25 12.16
N GLY A 49 -15.62 -12.84 12.23
CA GLY A 49 -15.22 -14.01 11.47
C GLY A 49 -15.04 -15.26 12.35
N LYS A 50 -14.97 -16.42 11.70
CA LYS A 50 -14.77 -17.71 12.38
C LYS A 50 -13.92 -18.69 11.59
N VAL A 51 -12.89 -19.23 12.23
CA VAL A 51 -11.99 -20.22 11.62
C VAL A 51 -12.04 -21.53 12.39
N LYS A 52 -12.04 -22.66 11.67
CA LYS A 52 -11.71 -23.98 12.23
C LYS A 52 -10.35 -24.42 11.71
N PHE A 53 -9.47 -24.78 12.64
CA PHE A 53 -8.10 -25.19 12.35
C PHE A 53 -7.78 -26.51 13.05
N THR A 54 -7.17 -27.44 12.33
CA THR A 54 -6.86 -28.77 12.86
C THR A 54 -5.36 -28.91 13.08
N VAL A 55 -4.96 -29.16 14.33
CA VAL A 55 -3.60 -29.55 14.71
C VAL A 55 -3.51 -31.06 14.75
N THR A 56 -2.51 -31.64 14.07
CA THR A 56 -2.25 -33.07 14.00
C THR A 56 -0.86 -33.39 14.50
N ASN A 57 -0.70 -34.39 15.36
CA ASN A 57 0.61 -34.89 15.75
C ASN A 57 1.12 -35.93 14.72
N GLN A 58 2.01 -35.52 13.83
CA GLN A 58 2.72 -36.34 12.84
C GLN A 58 3.97 -37.04 13.41
N GLY A 59 4.30 -36.77 14.67
CA GLY A 59 5.47 -37.31 15.36
C GLY A 59 5.31 -38.76 15.78
N ASN A 60 6.27 -39.25 16.56
CA ASN A 60 6.29 -40.63 17.06
C ASN A 60 6.14 -40.72 18.60
N ALA A 61 5.99 -39.59 19.28
CA ALA A 61 5.64 -39.50 20.70
C ALA A 61 4.27 -38.84 20.91
N VAL A 62 3.77 -38.86 22.14
CA VAL A 62 2.51 -38.20 22.51
C VAL A 62 2.78 -36.72 22.78
N ALA A 63 2.11 -35.81 22.07
CA ALA A 63 2.05 -34.40 22.43
C ALA A 63 1.06 -34.22 23.58
N ARG A 64 1.50 -33.68 24.72
CA ARG A 64 0.65 -33.49 25.91
C ARG A 64 1.02 -32.20 26.62
N GLY A 65 0.01 -31.38 26.88
CA GLY A 65 0.13 -30.13 27.61
C GLY A 65 -0.87 -29.12 27.09
N PRO A 66 -0.94 -27.94 27.72
CA PRO A 66 -1.60 -26.79 27.10
C PRO A 66 -0.82 -26.43 25.83
N ILE A 67 -1.52 -26.28 24.71
CA ILE A 67 -0.97 -25.62 23.53
C ILE A 67 -1.79 -24.40 23.21
N THR A 68 -1.10 -23.32 22.87
CA THR A 68 -1.72 -22.11 22.31
C THR A 68 -1.66 -22.23 20.79
N VAL A 69 -2.74 -21.83 20.11
CA VAL A 69 -2.70 -21.55 18.68
C VAL A 69 -3.12 -20.10 18.49
N ASN A 70 -2.24 -19.32 17.87
CA ASN A 70 -2.50 -17.93 17.51
C ASN A 70 -3.04 -17.87 16.09
N LEU A 71 -3.96 -16.93 15.84
CA LEU A 71 -4.47 -16.59 14.51
C LEU A 71 -4.11 -15.14 14.22
N TYR A 72 -3.44 -14.88 13.10
CA TYR A 72 -3.02 -13.57 12.62
C TYR A 72 -3.68 -13.24 11.28
N ILE A 73 -3.70 -11.94 10.97
CA ILE A 73 -3.97 -11.39 9.64
C ILE A 73 -2.70 -10.71 9.13
N SER A 74 -2.38 -10.90 7.86
CA SER A 74 -1.09 -10.52 7.25
C SER A 74 -1.23 -10.18 5.76
N THR A 75 -0.31 -9.38 5.23
CA THR A 75 -0.26 -8.99 3.82
C THR A 75 0.55 -9.97 2.96
N ASP A 76 1.55 -10.65 3.51
CA ASP A 76 2.54 -11.45 2.76
C ASP A 76 2.55 -12.95 3.14
N GLY A 77 1.85 -13.32 4.23
CA GLY A 77 1.77 -14.71 4.70
C GLY A 77 2.89 -15.13 5.66
N ASN A 78 3.75 -14.20 6.06
CA ASN A 78 4.71 -14.34 7.15
C ASN A 78 4.20 -13.62 8.41
N ILE A 79 4.82 -13.91 9.56
CA ILE A 79 4.54 -13.20 10.81
C ILE A 79 5.69 -12.24 11.06
N ASP A 80 5.46 -10.96 10.83
CA ASP A 80 6.47 -9.93 10.87
C ASP A 80 6.57 -9.30 12.26
N ARG A 81 7.81 -9.25 12.76
CA ARG A 81 8.13 -8.75 14.11
C ARG A 81 9.33 -7.82 14.07
N ASN A 82 9.24 -6.73 14.82
CA ASN A 82 10.37 -5.86 15.06
C ASN A 82 11.42 -6.53 15.97
N ALA A 83 12.55 -5.85 16.18
CA ALA A 83 13.64 -6.35 17.03
C ALA A 83 13.22 -6.63 18.49
N ASP A 84 12.15 -5.98 18.97
CA ASP A 84 11.58 -6.17 20.31
C ASP A 84 10.50 -7.26 20.35
N GLY A 85 10.19 -7.88 19.20
CA GLY A 85 9.22 -8.96 19.05
C GLY A 85 7.76 -8.50 18.86
N ALA A 86 7.52 -7.18 18.81
CA ALA A 86 6.20 -6.63 18.50
C ALA A 86 5.86 -6.82 17.03
N LEU A 87 4.59 -7.08 16.72
CA LEU A 87 4.15 -7.24 15.33
C LEU A 87 4.34 -5.93 14.57
N ILE A 88 4.80 -6.04 13.32
CA ILE A 88 4.80 -4.97 12.33
C ILE A 88 3.96 -5.47 11.16
N ASN A 89 3.13 -4.63 10.54
CA ASN A 89 2.34 -4.96 9.34
C ASN A 89 1.34 -6.13 9.46
N ASP A 90 1.30 -6.78 10.62
CA ASP A 90 0.42 -7.88 10.97
C ASP A 90 -0.37 -7.57 12.24
N ALA A 91 -1.51 -8.23 12.39
CA ALA A 91 -2.25 -8.21 13.64
C ALA A 91 -2.62 -9.60 14.14
N LEU A 92 -2.44 -9.80 15.44
CA LEU A 92 -3.01 -10.93 16.15
C LEU A 92 -4.53 -10.73 16.23
N LEU A 93 -5.27 -11.63 15.57
CA LEU A 93 -6.72 -11.63 15.60
C LEU A 93 -7.25 -12.26 16.90
N THR A 94 -6.71 -13.42 17.29
CA THR A 94 -7.10 -14.12 18.52
C THR A 94 -6.13 -15.25 18.87
N SER A 95 -6.19 -15.73 20.11
CA SER A 95 -5.43 -16.88 20.61
C SER A 95 -6.35 -17.87 21.33
N VAL A 96 -6.16 -19.16 21.08
CA VAL A 96 -6.89 -20.22 21.79
C VAL A 96 -5.91 -21.19 22.42
N THR A 97 -5.94 -21.29 23.74
CA THR A 97 -5.16 -22.28 24.50
C THR A 97 -6.04 -23.44 24.95
N GLN A 98 -5.62 -24.68 24.66
CA GLN A 98 -6.30 -25.88 25.14
C GLN A 98 -5.29 -26.96 25.54
N ASP A 99 -5.62 -27.70 26.61
CA ASP A 99 -4.92 -28.94 26.94
C ASP A 99 -5.16 -30.02 25.89
N ILE A 100 -4.08 -30.55 25.33
CA ILE A 100 -4.11 -31.65 24.38
C ILE A 100 -3.45 -32.91 24.94
N LYS A 101 -3.83 -34.05 24.34
CA LYS A 101 -3.15 -35.34 24.48
C LYS A 101 -3.26 -36.08 23.15
N LEU A 102 -2.44 -35.69 22.18
CA LEU A 102 -2.45 -36.24 20.84
C LEU A 102 -1.42 -37.36 20.72
N ARG A 103 -1.89 -38.60 20.51
CA ARG A 103 -1.01 -39.70 20.09
C ARG A 103 -0.56 -39.47 18.64
N PRO A 104 0.52 -40.14 18.18
CA PRO A 104 0.89 -40.16 16.78
C PRO A 104 -0.33 -40.41 15.85
N GLY A 105 -0.52 -39.55 14.87
CA GLY A 105 -1.62 -39.55 13.91
C GLY A 105 -2.96 -39.00 14.42
N GLN A 106 -3.07 -38.58 15.69
CA GLN A 106 -4.29 -37.96 16.21
C GLN A 106 -4.31 -36.45 15.97
N SER A 107 -5.52 -35.91 15.83
CA SER A 107 -5.74 -34.49 15.61
C SER A 107 -6.73 -33.90 16.61
N LYS A 108 -6.62 -32.59 16.84
CA LYS A 108 -7.57 -31.75 17.57
C LYS A 108 -7.96 -30.57 16.69
N THR A 109 -9.24 -30.23 16.65
CA THR A 109 -9.71 -29.02 15.98
C THR A 109 -9.95 -27.91 16.98
N PHE A 110 -9.40 -26.75 16.65
CA PHE A 110 -9.56 -25.46 17.32
C PHE A 110 -10.59 -24.64 16.55
N THR A 111 -11.38 -23.85 17.27
CA THR A 111 -12.34 -22.93 16.66
C THR A 111 -12.04 -21.54 17.18
N PHE A 112 -11.75 -20.63 16.26
CA PHE A 112 -11.48 -19.23 16.51
C PHE A 112 -12.72 -18.42 16.16
N LYS A 113 -13.06 -17.48 17.03
CA LYS A 113 -13.89 -16.32 16.67
C LYS A 113 -12.98 -15.12 16.73
N TYR A 114 -13.06 -14.25 15.74
CA TYR A 114 -12.22 -13.06 15.66
C TYR A 114 -13.01 -11.90 15.09
N SER A 115 -12.54 -10.69 15.35
CA SER A 115 -13.06 -9.46 14.74
C SER A 115 -12.09 -9.02 13.64
N ASN A 116 -12.63 -8.60 12.50
CA ASN A 116 -11.84 -8.15 11.36
C ASN A 116 -10.98 -6.94 11.73
N ARG A 117 -9.79 -6.84 11.13
CA ARG A 117 -8.82 -5.76 11.37
C ARG A 117 -8.33 -5.17 10.06
N THR A 118 -9.20 -4.47 9.33
CA THR A 118 -8.84 -3.76 8.08
C THR A 118 -7.85 -2.62 8.30
N SER A 119 -7.63 -2.18 9.54
CA SER A 119 -6.54 -1.25 9.85
C SER A 119 -5.14 -1.80 9.54
N VAL A 120 -5.01 -3.08 9.17
CA VAL A 120 -3.72 -3.73 8.86
C VAL A 120 -3.64 -4.26 7.44
N VAL A 121 -4.77 -4.71 6.86
CA VAL A 121 -4.81 -5.24 5.50
C VAL A 121 -5.91 -4.57 4.70
N ALA A 122 -5.68 -4.40 3.39
CA ALA A 122 -6.73 -3.99 2.47
C ALA A 122 -7.85 -5.05 2.39
N PRO A 123 -9.12 -4.66 2.14
CA PRO A 123 -10.26 -5.57 2.23
C PRO A 123 -10.33 -6.62 1.12
N GLY A 124 -9.48 -6.59 0.08
CA GLY A 124 -9.43 -7.60 -0.98
C GLY A 124 -8.76 -8.90 -0.57
N ALA A 125 -7.59 -9.17 -1.14
CA ALA A 125 -6.80 -10.37 -0.90
C ALA A 125 -5.77 -10.18 0.24
N TYR A 126 -5.78 -11.08 1.22
CA TYR A 126 -4.86 -11.07 2.38
C TYR A 126 -4.62 -12.49 2.92
N ASN A 127 -3.78 -12.65 3.93
CA ASN A 127 -3.42 -13.93 4.53
C ASN A 127 -3.98 -14.08 5.96
N LEU A 128 -4.48 -15.28 6.27
CA LEU A 128 -4.71 -15.72 7.63
C LEU A 128 -3.61 -16.71 8.02
N ILE A 129 -2.92 -16.45 9.13
CA ILE A 129 -1.81 -17.28 9.59
C ILE A 129 -2.14 -17.91 10.92
N ALA A 130 -2.01 -19.23 11.02
CA ALA A 130 -2.12 -19.96 12.27
C ALA A 130 -0.73 -20.41 12.73
N GLU A 131 -0.37 -20.04 13.95
CA GLU A 131 0.90 -20.40 14.61
C GLU A 131 0.60 -21.32 15.80
N ILE A 132 1.13 -22.53 15.75
CA ILE A 132 0.96 -23.56 16.76
C ILE A 132 2.09 -23.47 17.78
N ASP A 133 1.74 -23.56 19.06
CA ASP A 133 2.69 -23.59 20.17
C ASP A 133 3.79 -22.52 20.11
N PRO A 134 3.44 -21.22 19.97
CA PRO A 134 4.42 -20.13 19.82
C PRO A 134 5.39 -19.92 21.01
N GLN A 135 5.22 -20.68 22.09
CA GLN A 135 6.09 -20.65 23.27
C GLN A 135 6.97 -21.91 23.37
N ASP A 136 6.97 -22.76 22.33
CA ASP A 136 7.70 -24.04 22.26
C ASP A 136 7.50 -24.90 23.53
N THR A 137 6.25 -24.96 24.02
CA THR A 137 5.94 -25.64 25.29
C THR A 137 5.97 -27.16 25.19
N ILE A 138 5.71 -27.69 23.99
CA ILE A 138 5.85 -29.10 23.65
C ILE A 138 7.13 -29.24 22.82
N ALA A 139 8.08 -30.05 23.27
CA ALA A 139 9.27 -30.33 22.47
C ALA A 139 8.91 -31.13 21.21
N GLU A 140 9.23 -30.57 20.04
CA GLU A 140 8.87 -31.14 18.75
C GLU A 140 10.08 -31.60 17.94
N ARG A 141 9.81 -32.41 16.92
CA ARG A 141 10.84 -32.83 15.96
C ARG A 141 11.16 -31.71 14.97
N HIS A 142 10.15 -30.93 14.60
CA HIS A 142 10.25 -29.88 13.62
C HIS A 142 9.40 -28.70 14.13
N GLU A 143 10.06 -27.65 14.60
CA GLU A 143 9.35 -26.43 15.04
C GLU A 143 8.95 -25.54 13.85
N THR A 144 9.61 -25.74 12.69
CA THR A 144 9.44 -24.85 11.53
C THR A 144 8.19 -25.14 10.68
N ASN A 145 7.39 -26.16 11.01
CA ASN A 145 6.09 -26.45 10.38
C ASN A 145 4.88 -26.14 11.28
N ASN A 146 5.10 -25.36 12.34
CA ASN A 146 4.06 -24.90 13.24
C ASN A 146 3.32 -23.66 12.73
N VAL A 147 3.84 -23.01 11.70
CA VAL A 147 3.18 -21.87 11.03
C VAL A 147 2.53 -22.34 9.74
N VAL A 148 1.25 -22.03 9.58
CA VAL A 148 0.47 -22.31 8.36
C VAL A 148 -0.22 -21.03 7.94
N SER A 149 0.08 -20.56 6.75
CA SER A 149 -0.61 -19.44 6.11
C SER A 149 -1.67 -19.95 5.13
N GLN A 150 -2.80 -19.24 5.07
CA GLN A 150 -3.85 -19.44 4.09
C GLN A 150 -4.24 -18.08 3.51
N HIS A 151 -4.04 -17.95 2.21
CA HIS A 151 -4.49 -16.79 1.46
C HIS A 151 -6.01 -16.82 1.27
N VAL A 152 -6.67 -15.67 1.45
CA VAL A 152 -8.13 -15.49 1.41
C VAL A 152 -8.51 -14.16 0.73
N SER A 153 -9.73 -14.05 0.23
CA SER A 153 -10.30 -12.85 -0.39
C SER A 153 -11.57 -12.55 0.37
N ALA A 154 -11.76 -11.30 0.77
CA ALA A 154 -12.92 -10.99 1.60
C ALA A 154 -14.24 -11.20 0.84
N PRO A 155 -15.34 -11.45 1.56
CA PRO A 155 -16.64 -11.54 0.93
C PRO A 155 -17.05 -10.22 0.27
N GLY A 156 -17.69 -10.32 -0.90
CA GLY A 156 -18.17 -9.16 -1.65
C GLY A 156 -17.10 -8.48 -2.54
N THR A 157 -15.87 -9.00 -2.56
CA THR A 157 -14.82 -8.51 -3.48
C THR A 157 -14.94 -9.16 -4.86
N ASP A 158 -14.34 -8.51 -5.85
CA ASP A 158 -14.13 -9.06 -7.18
C ASP A 158 -12.62 -9.07 -7.51
N VAL A 159 -12.28 -9.55 -8.72
CA VAL A 159 -10.90 -9.59 -9.20
C VAL A 159 -10.25 -8.21 -9.24
N VAL A 160 -10.98 -7.11 -9.46
CA VAL A 160 -10.40 -5.77 -9.46
C VAL A 160 -9.98 -5.38 -8.05
N ILE A 161 -10.85 -5.58 -7.06
CA ILE A 161 -10.56 -5.27 -5.66
C ILE A 161 -9.42 -6.16 -5.12
N ASP A 162 -9.44 -7.46 -5.42
CA ASP A 162 -8.39 -8.38 -4.99
C ASP A 162 -7.01 -8.02 -5.55
N TRP A 163 -6.95 -7.59 -6.81
CA TRP A 163 -5.67 -7.16 -7.42
C TRP A 163 -5.24 -5.76 -6.99
N ASN A 164 -6.14 -4.89 -6.53
CA ASN A 164 -5.77 -3.66 -5.85
C ASN A 164 -5.16 -3.96 -4.47
N ALA A 165 -5.77 -4.84 -3.69
CA ALA A 165 -5.24 -5.27 -2.41
C ALA A 165 -3.84 -5.92 -2.55
N ILE A 166 -3.65 -6.84 -3.51
CA ILE A 166 -2.34 -7.48 -3.70
C ILE A 166 -1.27 -6.49 -4.17
N ALA A 167 -1.64 -5.44 -4.91
CA ALA A 167 -0.72 -4.38 -5.28
C ALA A 167 -0.24 -3.62 -4.03
N LEU A 168 -1.16 -3.29 -3.10
CA LEU A 168 -0.79 -2.65 -1.83
C LEU A 168 0.11 -3.56 -0.97
N ASN A 169 -0.20 -4.85 -0.88
CA ASN A 169 0.63 -5.83 -0.16
C ASN A 169 2.05 -5.88 -0.76
N GLY A 170 2.19 -5.92 -2.09
CA GLY A 170 3.51 -5.92 -2.74
C GLY A 170 4.29 -4.61 -2.53
N ILE A 171 3.61 -3.47 -2.46
CA ILE A 171 4.24 -2.17 -2.16
C ILE A 171 4.77 -2.15 -0.72
N GLN A 172 3.99 -2.68 0.21
CA GLN A 172 4.37 -2.81 1.61
C GLN A 172 5.56 -3.75 1.80
N GLU A 173 5.50 -4.97 1.24
CA GLU A 173 6.59 -5.97 1.28
C GLU A 173 7.88 -5.41 0.62
N TYR A 174 7.75 -4.64 -0.46
CA TYR A 174 8.89 -3.93 -1.05
C TYR A 174 9.54 -2.96 -0.06
N GLY A 175 8.73 -2.30 0.76
CA GLY A 175 9.16 -1.36 1.78
C GLY A 175 9.93 -1.93 2.95
N GLU A 176 9.69 -3.19 3.30
CA GLU A 176 10.36 -3.84 4.45
C GLU A 176 11.86 -4.03 4.24
N THR A 177 12.29 -4.16 2.98
CA THR A 177 13.69 -4.40 2.62
C THR A 177 14.34 -3.23 1.90
N THR A 178 13.59 -2.14 1.67
CA THR A 178 14.05 -0.96 0.93
C THR A 178 13.65 0.33 1.65
N SER A 179 13.81 1.48 1.01
CA SER A 179 13.27 2.75 1.52
C SER A 179 11.79 2.94 1.17
N GLY A 180 11.08 1.90 0.74
CA GLY A 180 9.69 1.95 0.27
C GLY A 180 9.55 2.56 -1.11
N LEU A 181 8.41 2.29 -1.77
CA LEU A 181 8.13 2.83 -3.08
C LEU A 181 7.65 4.29 -2.95
N PRO A 182 8.41 5.30 -3.43
CA PRO A 182 8.08 6.70 -3.18
C PRO A 182 6.72 7.09 -3.79
N PRO A 183 6.07 8.16 -3.30
CA PRO A 183 4.72 8.56 -3.73
C PRO A 183 4.55 8.69 -5.24
N THR A 184 5.60 9.16 -5.91
CA THR A 184 5.67 9.30 -7.35
C THR A 184 5.65 7.95 -8.09
N LEU A 185 6.57 7.05 -7.77
CA LEU A 185 6.65 5.73 -8.42
C LEU A 185 5.43 4.86 -8.12
N GLY A 186 4.92 4.90 -6.89
CA GLY A 186 3.80 4.07 -6.49
C GLY A 186 2.47 4.48 -7.11
N SER A 187 2.15 5.77 -7.13
CA SER A 187 0.95 6.26 -7.83
C SER A 187 1.00 5.97 -9.34
N ARG A 188 2.17 6.15 -9.98
CA ARG A 188 2.39 5.75 -11.39
C ARG A 188 2.16 4.26 -11.62
N LEU A 189 2.67 3.41 -10.74
CA LEU A 189 2.52 1.96 -10.85
C LEU A 189 1.04 1.53 -10.80
N LEU A 190 0.30 2.08 -9.84
CA LEU A 190 -1.13 1.83 -9.69
C LEU A 190 -1.94 2.35 -10.88
N ALA A 191 -1.56 3.51 -11.47
CA ALA A 191 -2.21 4.05 -12.66
C ALA A 191 -2.05 3.13 -13.87
N ILE A 192 -0.83 2.60 -14.10
CA ILE A 192 -0.55 1.68 -15.21
C ILE A 192 -1.33 0.37 -15.02
N MET A 193 -1.37 -0.16 -13.79
CA MET A 193 -2.11 -1.38 -13.48
C MET A 193 -3.60 -1.19 -13.75
N SER A 194 -4.20 -0.15 -13.18
CA SER A 194 -5.64 0.08 -13.30
C SER A 194 -6.07 0.46 -14.71
N ALA A 195 -5.25 1.20 -15.47
CA ALA A 195 -5.51 1.44 -16.89
C ALA A 195 -5.53 0.14 -17.71
N ALA A 196 -4.59 -0.79 -17.45
CA ALA A 196 -4.56 -2.09 -18.12
C ALA A 196 -5.76 -2.97 -17.76
N VAL A 197 -6.13 -3.01 -16.48
CA VAL A 197 -7.32 -3.75 -16.01
C VAL A 197 -8.59 -3.15 -16.60
N TYR A 198 -8.73 -1.83 -16.58
CA TYR A 198 -9.88 -1.12 -17.15
C TYR A 198 -10.04 -1.39 -18.64
N ASP A 199 -9.01 -1.16 -19.47
CA ASP A 199 -9.13 -1.38 -20.92
C ASP A 199 -9.40 -2.86 -21.23
N THR A 200 -8.88 -3.77 -20.39
CA THR A 200 -9.18 -5.20 -20.52
C THR A 200 -10.66 -5.49 -20.28
N ILE A 201 -11.25 -4.99 -19.19
CA ILE A 201 -12.66 -5.22 -18.84
C ILE A 201 -13.60 -4.49 -19.81
N ASN A 202 -13.29 -3.24 -20.13
CA ASN A 202 -14.08 -2.43 -21.06
C ASN A 202 -14.07 -3.00 -22.49
N ALA A 203 -13.05 -3.77 -22.89
CA ALA A 203 -13.06 -4.49 -24.18
C ALA A 203 -14.17 -5.56 -24.28
N PHE A 204 -14.65 -6.08 -23.14
CA PHE A 204 -15.80 -6.99 -23.07
C PHE A 204 -17.13 -6.22 -22.98
N GLU A 205 -17.19 -5.18 -22.16
CA GLU A 205 -18.43 -4.48 -21.84
C GLU A 205 -18.80 -3.35 -22.82
N GLN A 206 -17.79 -2.61 -23.31
CA GLN A 206 -17.90 -1.50 -24.27
C GLN A 206 -18.90 -0.41 -23.87
N THR A 207 -19.08 -0.22 -22.57
CA THR A 207 -20.01 0.77 -22.02
C THR A 207 -19.40 2.17 -21.97
N HIS A 208 -18.07 2.27 -21.94
CA HIS A 208 -17.34 3.53 -21.79
C HIS A 208 -16.16 3.60 -22.79
N THR A 209 -15.60 4.80 -22.96
CA THR A 209 -14.42 4.99 -23.81
C THR A 209 -13.20 4.28 -23.22
N SER A 210 -12.41 3.62 -24.07
CA SER A 210 -11.09 3.09 -23.68
C SER A 210 -10.14 4.21 -23.26
N TYR A 211 -9.19 3.92 -22.38
CA TYR A 211 -8.08 4.80 -22.05
C TYR A 211 -7.06 4.88 -23.18
N ALA A 212 -6.50 3.75 -23.62
CA ALA A 212 -5.49 3.72 -24.67
C ALA A 212 -5.61 2.52 -25.63
N VAL A 213 -6.09 1.38 -25.16
CA VAL A 213 -6.25 0.16 -25.96
C VAL A 213 -7.72 -0.03 -26.31
N ASP A 214 -8.10 0.41 -27.51
CA ASP A 214 -9.43 0.18 -28.08
C ASP A 214 -9.44 -1.15 -28.85
N ALA A 215 -9.79 -2.23 -28.17
CA ALA A 215 -9.82 -3.58 -28.72
C ALA A 215 -11.11 -4.32 -28.31
N LEU A 216 -11.50 -5.30 -29.13
CA LEU A 216 -12.59 -6.22 -28.79
C LEU A 216 -12.01 -7.47 -28.12
N ALA A 217 -12.59 -7.86 -26.99
CA ALA A 217 -12.21 -9.10 -26.34
C ALA A 217 -12.56 -10.34 -27.20
N PRO A 218 -11.75 -11.42 -27.16
CA PRO A 218 -12.08 -12.65 -27.88
C PRO A 218 -13.43 -13.23 -27.43
N VAL A 219 -14.25 -13.66 -28.38
CA VAL A 219 -15.57 -14.24 -28.09
C VAL A 219 -15.42 -15.46 -27.18
N GLY A 220 -16.10 -15.42 -26.03
CA GLY A 220 -16.11 -16.50 -25.04
C GLY A 220 -14.94 -16.47 -24.06
N ALA A 221 -13.97 -15.56 -24.18
CA ALA A 221 -12.91 -15.43 -23.18
C ALA A 221 -13.46 -15.05 -21.79
N SER A 222 -12.80 -15.54 -20.74
CA SER A 222 -13.12 -15.19 -19.35
C SER A 222 -12.64 -13.77 -19.03
N ILE A 223 -13.56 -12.90 -18.64
CA ILE A 223 -13.28 -11.49 -18.29
C ILE A 223 -12.44 -11.40 -17.01
N GLU A 224 -12.74 -12.23 -16.01
CA GLU A 224 -12.02 -12.25 -14.73
C GLU A 224 -10.59 -12.76 -14.91
N ALA A 225 -10.39 -13.81 -15.71
CA ALA A 225 -9.06 -14.32 -16.01
C ALA A 225 -8.23 -13.30 -16.81
N ALA A 226 -8.87 -12.52 -17.69
CA ALA A 226 -8.23 -11.44 -18.42
C ALA A 226 -7.80 -10.30 -17.48
N ALA A 227 -8.69 -9.84 -16.60
CA ALA A 227 -8.40 -8.79 -15.63
C ALA A 227 -7.24 -9.18 -14.69
N ALA A 228 -7.27 -10.41 -14.13
CA ALA A 228 -6.21 -10.93 -13.29
C ALA A 228 -4.85 -10.98 -14.02
N ALA A 229 -4.85 -11.43 -15.28
CA ALA A 229 -3.64 -11.53 -16.07
C ALA A 229 -3.08 -10.15 -16.50
N ALA A 230 -3.95 -9.16 -16.71
CA ALA A 230 -3.54 -7.78 -17.00
C ALA A 230 -2.85 -7.15 -15.77
N ALA A 231 -3.48 -7.23 -14.59
CA ALA A 231 -2.90 -6.74 -13.34
C ALA A 231 -1.55 -7.42 -13.04
N HIS A 232 -1.53 -8.76 -13.09
CA HIS A 232 -0.31 -9.57 -12.90
C HIS A 232 0.84 -9.12 -13.80
N ARG A 233 0.57 -8.96 -15.10
CA ARG A 233 1.59 -8.61 -16.09
C ARG A 233 2.24 -7.26 -15.79
N VAL A 234 1.45 -6.26 -15.38
CA VAL A 234 1.96 -4.94 -15.00
C VAL A 234 2.76 -5.02 -13.71
N LEU A 235 2.20 -5.64 -12.67
CA LEU A 235 2.84 -5.70 -11.35
C LEU A 235 4.17 -6.44 -11.38
N VAL A 236 4.28 -7.55 -12.11
CA VAL A 236 5.55 -8.28 -12.26
C VAL A 236 6.60 -7.48 -13.04
N GLU A 237 6.19 -6.62 -13.99
CA GLU A 237 7.13 -5.73 -14.68
C GLU A 237 7.70 -4.66 -13.75
N LEU A 238 6.82 -4.01 -12.99
CA LEU A 238 7.15 -2.79 -12.26
C LEU A 238 7.65 -3.06 -10.83
N LEU A 239 7.32 -4.21 -10.25
CA LEU A 239 7.75 -4.69 -8.92
C LEU A 239 8.30 -6.13 -9.02
N PRO A 240 9.38 -6.39 -9.78
CA PRO A 240 9.85 -7.75 -10.05
C PRO A 240 10.34 -8.50 -8.80
N SER A 241 10.78 -7.80 -7.75
CA SER A 241 11.15 -8.44 -6.49
C SER A 241 9.97 -9.12 -5.80
N GLN A 242 8.74 -8.67 -6.06
CA GLN A 242 7.50 -9.24 -5.51
C GLN A 242 6.78 -10.19 -6.47
N ALA A 243 7.46 -10.66 -7.52
CA ALA A 243 6.88 -11.58 -8.48
C ALA A 243 6.36 -12.88 -7.84
N THR A 244 6.96 -13.34 -6.73
CA THR A 244 6.48 -14.52 -6.00
C THR A 244 5.06 -14.30 -5.47
N LEU A 245 4.81 -13.18 -4.78
CA LEU A 245 3.49 -12.79 -4.28
C LEU A 245 2.46 -12.72 -5.42
N PHE A 246 2.79 -11.99 -6.50
CA PHE A 246 1.86 -11.82 -7.63
C PHE A 246 1.59 -13.15 -8.38
N ASN A 247 2.59 -14.02 -8.51
CA ASN A 247 2.40 -15.34 -9.12
C ASN A 247 1.46 -16.22 -8.28
N GLN A 248 1.57 -16.17 -6.95
CA GLN A 248 0.67 -16.89 -6.06
C GLN A 248 -0.76 -16.38 -6.19
N GLN A 249 -0.95 -15.05 -6.25
CA GLN A 249 -2.27 -14.46 -6.44
C GLN A 249 -2.89 -14.79 -7.80
N LEU A 250 -2.10 -14.83 -8.89
CA LEU A 250 -2.61 -15.26 -10.19
C LEU A 250 -3.06 -16.72 -10.19
N VAL A 251 -2.25 -17.62 -9.62
CA VAL A 251 -2.64 -19.04 -9.50
C VAL A 251 -3.95 -19.17 -8.73
N ARG A 252 -4.12 -18.38 -7.67
CA ARG A 252 -5.32 -18.39 -6.86
C ARG A 252 -6.54 -17.84 -7.61
N SER A 253 -6.42 -16.67 -8.23
CA SER A 253 -7.49 -16.09 -9.04
C SER A 253 -8.02 -17.11 -10.06
N LEU A 254 -7.10 -17.81 -10.75
CA LEU A 254 -7.46 -18.84 -11.75
C LEU A 254 -8.05 -20.13 -11.14
N ILE A 255 -7.84 -20.42 -9.86
CA ILE A 255 -8.49 -21.54 -9.17
C ILE A 255 -9.92 -21.17 -8.73
N GLU A 256 -10.14 -19.90 -8.40
CA GLU A 256 -11.43 -19.38 -7.93
C GLU A 256 -12.39 -19.11 -9.09
N ILE A 257 -11.86 -18.72 -10.26
CA ILE A 257 -12.61 -18.64 -11.52
C ILE A 257 -13.03 -20.07 -11.90
N THR A 258 -14.33 -20.26 -12.15
CA THR A 258 -14.91 -21.59 -12.45
C THR A 258 -15.40 -21.72 -13.90
N ASP A 259 -14.87 -20.85 -14.77
CA ASP A 259 -15.11 -20.89 -16.21
C ASP A 259 -14.51 -22.16 -16.84
N ASN A 260 -14.76 -22.36 -18.14
CA ASN A 260 -14.13 -23.45 -18.85
C ASN A 260 -12.64 -23.10 -19.15
N PRO A 261 -11.69 -24.05 -19.01
CA PRO A 261 -10.25 -23.74 -19.13
C PRO A 261 -9.78 -23.12 -20.46
N VAL A 262 -10.52 -23.32 -21.56
CA VAL A 262 -10.19 -22.69 -22.85
C VAL A 262 -10.49 -21.19 -22.80
N ASP A 263 -11.57 -20.81 -22.14
CA ASP A 263 -12.05 -19.44 -22.01
C ASP A 263 -11.16 -18.66 -21.05
N GLU A 264 -10.74 -19.29 -19.95
CA GLU A 264 -9.71 -18.77 -19.04
C GLU A 264 -8.38 -18.52 -19.76
N ALA A 265 -7.88 -19.50 -20.52
CA ALA A 265 -6.63 -19.36 -21.26
C ALA A 265 -6.69 -18.23 -22.31
N ALA A 266 -7.83 -18.09 -22.99
CA ALA A 266 -8.07 -16.99 -23.93
C ALA A 266 -8.12 -15.63 -23.21
N GLY A 267 -8.77 -15.56 -22.05
CA GLY A 267 -8.80 -14.38 -21.18
C GLY A 267 -7.39 -13.97 -20.73
N VAL A 268 -6.62 -14.91 -20.18
CA VAL A 268 -5.24 -14.68 -19.74
C VAL A 268 -4.36 -14.14 -20.88
N ALA A 269 -4.46 -14.72 -22.08
CA ALA A 269 -3.71 -14.26 -23.23
C ALA A 269 -4.11 -12.84 -23.65
N PHE A 270 -5.42 -12.53 -23.63
CA PHE A 270 -5.93 -11.21 -23.99
C PHE A 270 -5.52 -10.13 -22.98
N GLY A 271 -5.74 -10.36 -21.69
CA GLY A 271 -5.38 -9.40 -20.64
C GLY A 271 -3.88 -9.08 -20.61
N ARG A 272 -3.02 -10.08 -20.83
CA ARG A 272 -1.57 -9.85 -20.99
C ARG A 272 -1.26 -8.95 -22.19
N SER A 273 -1.95 -9.15 -23.31
CA SER A 273 -1.72 -8.34 -24.51
C SER A 273 -2.15 -6.88 -24.34
N VAL A 274 -3.21 -6.62 -23.56
CA VAL A 274 -3.63 -5.25 -23.20
C VAL A 274 -2.61 -4.62 -22.26
N ALA A 275 -2.21 -5.32 -21.20
CA ALA A 275 -1.18 -4.85 -20.26
C ALA A 275 0.15 -4.52 -20.94
N GLU A 276 0.59 -5.33 -21.91
CA GLU A 276 1.81 -5.06 -22.69
C GLU A 276 1.71 -3.77 -23.50
N GLN A 277 0.55 -3.48 -24.09
CA GLN A 277 0.32 -2.24 -24.84
C GLN A 277 0.28 -1.01 -23.91
N ILE A 278 -0.34 -1.13 -22.74
CA ILE A 278 -0.35 -0.06 -21.73
C ILE A 278 1.06 0.21 -21.20
N LEU A 279 1.84 -0.83 -20.85
CA LEU A 279 3.25 -0.69 -20.48
C LEU A 279 4.06 -0.01 -21.58
N ALA A 280 3.88 -0.43 -22.83
CA ALA A 280 4.57 0.15 -23.99
C ALA A 280 4.21 1.65 -24.18
N SER A 281 2.96 2.04 -23.91
CA SER A 281 2.53 3.45 -24.00
C SER A 281 3.24 4.37 -23.01
N ARG A 282 3.79 3.80 -21.92
CA ARG A 282 4.49 4.53 -20.86
C ARG A 282 6.02 4.46 -20.97
N VAL A 283 6.55 3.82 -22.00
CA VAL A 283 7.99 3.84 -22.27
C VAL A 283 8.43 5.25 -22.68
N GLY A 284 9.44 5.78 -22.01
CA GLY A 284 9.96 7.11 -22.32
C GLY A 284 9.06 8.27 -21.87
N ASP A 285 8.13 8.02 -20.95
CA ASP A 285 7.27 9.04 -20.36
C ASP A 285 8.00 10.00 -19.39
N GLY A 286 9.32 9.85 -19.21
CA GLY A 286 10.13 10.68 -18.34
C GLY A 286 10.37 10.12 -16.93
N SER A 287 9.72 9.02 -16.53
CA SER A 287 9.85 8.45 -15.17
C SER A 287 11.27 7.97 -14.84
N GLU A 288 12.05 7.61 -15.86
CA GLU A 288 13.43 7.14 -15.73
C GLU A 288 14.46 8.26 -15.57
N ASN A 289 14.02 9.52 -15.53
CA ASN A 289 14.93 10.67 -15.40
C ASN A 289 15.45 10.82 -13.96
N ASN A 290 16.60 10.19 -13.71
CA ASN A 290 17.30 10.22 -12.42
C ASN A 290 18.39 11.30 -12.34
N ALA A 291 18.31 12.36 -13.16
CA ALA A 291 19.28 13.47 -13.07
C ALA A 291 19.28 14.06 -11.65
N LEU A 292 20.47 14.30 -11.09
CA LEU A 292 20.63 14.78 -9.73
C LEU A 292 20.07 16.20 -9.58
N TYR A 293 19.42 16.46 -8.44
CA TYR A 293 19.05 17.80 -8.05
C TYR A 293 20.30 18.58 -7.62
N VAL A 294 20.51 19.73 -8.23
CA VAL A 294 21.54 20.69 -7.83
C VAL A 294 20.81 21.96 -7.40
N PRO A 295 20.73 22.26 -6.10
CA PRO A 295 20.07 23.47 -5.63
C PRO A 295 20.72 24.71 -6.26
N PRO A 296 19.93 25.67 -6.76
CA PRO A 296 20.47 26.94 -7.22
C PRO A 296 21.06 27.78 -6.08
N GLU A 297 21.81 28.83 -6.44
CA GLU A 297 22.21 29.86 -5.47
C GLU A 297 20.97 30.67 -5.03
N GLY A 298 20.92 31.06 -3.75
CA GLY A 298 19.81 31.83 -3.19
C GLY A 298 19.64 31.63 -1.68
N GLU A 299 19.08 32.63 -1.01
CA GLU A 299 18.92 32.65 0.45
C GLU A 299 17.70 31.85 0.94
N TYR A 300 16.64 31.68 0.14
CA TYR A 300 15.43 30.93 0.49
C TYR A 300 15.17 29.78 -0.50
N ILE A 301 16.04 28.76 -0.42
CA ILE A 301 16.05 27.59 -1.31
C ILE A 301 16.23 26.33 -0.47
N TRP A 302 15.34 25.35 -0.67
CA TRP A 302 15.44 24.04 -0.07
C TRP A 302 16.70 23.31 -0.51
N ARG A 303 17.36 22.67 0.45
CA ARG A 303 18.57 21.88 0.22
C ARG A 303 18.38 20.51 0.85
N PRO A 304 18.88 19.43 0.21
CA PRO A 304 18.86 18.13 0.84
C PRO A 304 19.72 18.14 2.10
N GLY A 305 19.37 17.27 3.05
CA GLY A 305 20.14 17.06 4.26
C GLY A 305 21.57 16.54 3.99
N PRO A 306 22.38 16.32 5.03
CA PRO A 306 23.80 15.98 4.90
C PRO A 306 24.11 14.73 4.06
N ASP A 307 23.16 13.79 3.95
CA ASP A 307 23.28 12.58 3.13
C ASP A 307 23.06 12.83 1.63
N GLY A 308 22.56 14.01 1.26
CA GLY A 308 22.27 14.41 -0.12
C GLY A 308 21.03 13.74 -0.71
N THR A 309 20.19 13.09 0.10
CA THR A 309 19.02 12.36 -0.39
C THR A 309 17.99 13.32 -0.99
N THR A 310 17.52 13.01 -2.20
CA THR A 310 16.45 13.75 -2.88
C THR A 310 15.48 12.76 -3.51
N VAL A 311 14.19 13.06 -3.47
CA VAL A 311 13.16 12.18 -4.04
C VAL A 311 12.33 12.93 -5.07
N GLY A 312 12.42 12.46 -6.31
CA GLY A 312 11.49 12.80 -7.37
C GLY A 312 11.80 14.10 -8.13
N GLN A 313 13.02 14.60 -8.07
CA GLN A 313 13.45 15.89 -8.64
C GLN A 313 13.17 16.15 -10.13
N ASN A 314 12.82 15.12 -10.92
CA ASN A 314 12.42 15.28 -12.31
C ASN A 314 10.98 14.86 -12.59
N TRP A 315 10.19 14.53 -11.56
CA TRP A 315 8.85 13.97 -11.73
C TRP A 315 7.83 14.93 -12.31
N GLY A 316 8.02 16.24 -12.12
CA GLY A 316 7.24 17.25 -12.84
C GLY A 316 7.42 17.26 -14.35
N LYS A 317 8.35 16.45 -14.91
CA LYS A 317 8.57 16.29 -16.36
C LYS A 317 7.98 14.98 -16.91
N VAL A 318 7.36 14.17 -16.05
CA VAL A 318 6.72 12.94 -16.50
C VAL A 318 5.47 13.32 -17.31
N THR A 319 5.27 12.67 -18.45
CA THR A 319 4.06 12.85 -19.26
C THR A 319 2.83 12.50 -18.42
N PRO A 320 1.84 13.38 -18.26
CA PRO A 320 0.62 13.06 -17.54
C PRO A 320 -0.12 11.84 -18.12
N PHE A 321 -1.02 11.26 -17.32
CA PHE A 321 -1.88 10.15 -17.70
C PHE A 321 -3.21 10.63 -18.28
N GLY A 322 -3.87 11.58 -17.63
CA GLY A 322 -5.19 12.07 -18.06
C GLY A 322 -5.28 13.58 -18.26
N ILE A 323 -4.62 14.40 -17.43
CA ILE A 323 -4.64 15.86 -17.61
C ILE A 323 -3.87 16.26 -18.89
N SER A 324 -4.34 17.30 -19.56
CA SER A 324 -3.74 17.74 -20.84
C SER A 324 -2.42 18.48 -20.71
N SER A 325 -2.16 19.09 -19.55
CA SER A 325 -0.98 19.90 -19.26
C SER A 325 -0.82 20.04 -17.75
N VAL A 326 0.42 19.93 -17.27
CA VAL A 326 0.75 20.17 -15.86
C VAL A 326 0.51 21.64 -15.51
N GLU A 327 0.86 22.55 -16.42
CA GLU A 327 0.74 24.00 -16.24
C GLU A 327 -0.70 24.46 -16.04
N ALA A 328 -1.68 23.75 -16.60
CA ALA A 328 -3.10 24.09 -16.43
C ALA A 328 -3.63 23.84 -15.01
N PHE A 329 -2.90 23.07 -14.20
CA PHE A 329 -3.30 22.68 -12.85
C PHE A 329 -2.28 23.13 -11.78
N LEU A 330 -1.21 23.82 -12.16
CA LEU A 330 -0.30 24.40 -11.17
C LEU A 330 -1.00 25.51 -10.39
N PRO A 331 -0.73 25.67 -9.09
CA PRO A 331 -1.14 26.86 -8.35
C PRO A 331 -0.40 28.10 -8.89
N ASP A 332 -0.87 29.29 -8.49
CA ASP A 332 -0.34 30.59 -8.98
C ASP A 332 1.08 30.92 -8.47
N GLY A 333 1.70 30.01 -7.72
CA GLY A 333 3.05 30.14 -7.15
C GLY A 333 3.02 30.41 -5.65
N LEU A 334 4.19 30.32 -5.01
CA LEU A 334 4.34 30.52 -3.58
C LEU A 334 4.24 32.01 -3.19
N ASP A 335 3.24 32.37 -2.38
CA ASP A 335 3.06 33.71 -1.82
C ASP A 335 3.91 33.90 -0.56
N GLY A 336 3.84 32.96 0.38
CA GLY A 336 4.47 33.00 1.72
C GLY A 336 6.00 32.90 1.72
N ARG A 337 6.69 33.97 1.32
CA ARG A 337 8.17 34.08 1.37
C ARG A 337 8.65 35.28 2.17
N PRO A 338 9.87 35.20 2.76
CA PRO A 338 10.48 36.34 3.45
C PRO A 338 10.65 37.60 2.58
N ASP A 339 10.87 37.43 1.28
CA ASP A 339 11.19 38.49 0.33
C ASP A 339 9.98 39.07 -0.43
N THR A 340 8.88 38.31 -0.55
CA THR A 340 7.67 38.73 -1.27
C THR A 340 6.49 39.04 -0.35
N ASN A 341 6.24 38.20 0.66
CA ASN A 341 5.11 38.34 1.59
C ASN A 341 5.52 37.89 3.01
N PRO A 342 6.34 38.69 3.71
CA PRO A 342 6.87 38.32 5.02
C PRO A 342 5.78 38.18 6.10
N GLU A 343 4.64 38.85 5.93
CA GLU A 343 3.52 38.75 6.87
C GLU A 343 2.91 37.34 6.84
N LEU A 344 2.63 36.81 5.63
CA LEU A 344 2.12 35.44 5.47
C LEU A 344 3.17 34.41 5.90
N TYR A 345 4.41 34.56 5.44
CA TYR A 345 5.51 33.67 5.82
C TYR A 345 5.63 33.52 7.34
N THR A 346 5.68 34.63 8.09
CA THR A 346 5.79 34.56 9.54
C THR A 346 4.54 33.93 10.19
N GLN A 347 3.35 34.25 9.69
CA GLN A 347 2.11 33.67 10.23
C GLN A 347 2.09 32.15 10.11
N GLU A 348 2.49 31.61 8.96
CA GLU A 348 2.44 30.17 8.71
C GLU A 348 3.56 29.41 9.44
N ILE A 349 4.77 29.98 9.49
CA ILE A 349 5.85 29.40 10.27
C ILE A 349 5.51 29.38 11.76
N GLU A 350 4.86 30.42 12.29
CA GLU A 350 4.40 30.45 13.68
C GLU A 350 3.32 29.40 13.93
N GLU A 351 2.40 29.20 12.99
CA GLU A 351 1.41 28.12 13.07
C GLU A 351 2.10 26.76 13.15
N VAL A 352 3.03 26.46 12.24
CA VAL A 352 3.73 25.17 12.25
C VAL A 352 4.57 25.01 13.51
N ARG A 353 5.22 26.06 14.00
CA ARG A 353 5.99 26.00 15.25
C ARG A 353 5.11 25.57 16.43
N LEU A 354 3.93 26.18 16.58
CA LEU A 354 3.01 25.93 17.68
C LEU A 354 2.21 24.62 17.54
N PHE A 355 1.84 24.23 16.32
CA PHE A 355 0.95 23.09 16.07
C PHE A 355 1.65 21.87 15.47
N GLY A 356 2.87 22.00 14.96
CA GLY A 356 3.59 20.95 14.25
C GLY A 356 4.68 20.27 15.06
N GLY A 357 5.09 20.85 16.19
CA GLY A 357 6.20 20.33 16.98
C GLY A 357 5.89 19.03 17.72
N LYS A 358 6.92 18.21 17.92
CA LYS A 358 6.86 16.92 18.60
C LYS A 358 6.71 17.03 20.11
N ASN A 359 7.45 17.96 20.72
CA ASN A 359 7.48 18.19 22.17
C ASN A 359 7.62 19.69 22.47
N ASN A 360 7.30 20.08 23.70
CA ASN A 360 7.65 21.41 24.20
C ASN A 360 9.18 21.58 24.29
N THR A 361 9.66 22.77 23.95
CA THR A 361 11.05 23.20 24.13
C THR A 361 11.11 24.34 25.15
N ASN A 362 12.27 24.97 25.30
CA ASN A 362 12.39 26.21 26.09
C ASN A 362 11.78 27.44 25.39
N VAL A 363 11.54 27.36 24.08
CA VAL A 363 11.05 28.47 23.23
C VAL A 363 9.61 28.24 22.79
N THR A 364 9.25 26.98 22.53
CA THR A 364 7.97 26.59 21.96
C THR A 364 7.15 25.77 22.94
N THR A 365 5.92 26.20 23.18
CA THR A 365 4.89 25.39 23.86
C THR A 365 3.88 24.95 22.82
N ILE A 366 3.73 23.64 22.65
CA ILE A 366 2.83 23.03 21.66
C ILE A 366 1.38 23.34 22.04
N ALA A 367 0.65 23.90 21.08
CA ALA A 367 -0.76 24.27 21.19
C ALA A 367 -1.70 23.23 20.55
N ARG A 368 -1.15 22.24 19.83
CA ARG A 368 -1.89 21.16 19.19
C ARG A 368 -2.69 20.34 20.21
N SER A 369 -3.95 20.03 19.88
CA SER A 369 -4.80 19.14 20.69
C SER A 369 -4.47 17.65 20.50
N ASP A 370 -5.04 16.79 21.35
CA ASP A 370 -4.93 15.34 21.19
C ASP A 370 -5.54 14.87 19.85
N ASP A 371 -6.71 15.39 19.48
CA ASP A 371 -7.36 15.06 18.19
C ASP A 371 -6.53 15.53 16.99
N GLN A 372 -5.92 16.72 17.04
CA GLN A 372 -5.02 17.17 15.97
C GLN A 372 -3.74 16.31 15.88
N THR A 373 -3.26 15.78 17.01
CA THR A 373 -2.16 14.81 17.02
C THR A 373 -2.60 13.49 16.39
N GLU A 374 -3.82 13.03 16.70
CA GLU A 374 -4.40 11.84 16.08
C GLU A 374 -4.55 12.01 14.57
N ILE A 375 -5.08 13.14 14.08
CA ILE A 375 -5.18 13.47 12.65
C ILE A 375 -3.80 13.40 11.98
N ALA A 376 -2.77 14.01 12.57
CA ALA A 376 -1.41 14.00 12.04
C ALA A 376 -0.87 12.57 11.84
N ILE A 377 -1.06 11.70 12.83
CA ILE A 377 -0.55 10.32 12.79
C ILE A 377 -1.43 9.46 11.87
N PHE A 378 -2.75 9.62 11.91
CA PHE A 378 -3.72 8.85 11.12
C PHE A 378 -3.41 8.91 9.61
N TRP A 379 -3.02 10.08 9.11
CA TRP A 379 -2.71 10.35 7.71
C TRP A 379 -1.21 10.33 7.38
N ALA A 380 -0.35 9.81 8.28
CA ALA A 380 1.10 9.86 8.10
C ALA A 380 1.57 9.04 6.89
N TYR A 381 1.53 7.70 6.98
CA TYR A 381 1.91 6.74 5.93
C TYR A 381 3.28 7.02 5.26
N ASP A 382 4.20 7.62 6.02
CA ASP A 382 5.54 7.99 5.55
C ASP A 382 6.59 6.92 5.85
N ARG A 383 6.23 5.86 6.60
CA ARG A 383 7.14 4.73 6.83
C ARG A 383 7.32 3.91 5.55
N ALA A 384 8.52 3.35 5.40
CA ALA A 384 8.87 2.53 4.24
C ALA A 384 7.98 1.30 4.11
N ASP A 385 7.66 0.67 5.24
CA ASP A 385 6.91 -0.57 5.43
C ASP A 385 5.39 -0.39 5.43
N THR A 386 4.90 0.71 4.85
CA THR A 386 3.47 0.96 4.60
C THR A 386 3.24 1.00 3.10
N PHE A 387 1.97 0.92 2.68
CA PHE A 387 1.60 1.16 1.29
C PHE A 387 1.51 2.65 0.90
N ARG A 388 2.07 3.55 1.73
CA ARG A 388 2.20 5.00 1.46
C ARG A 388 0.86 5.75 1.38
N PRO A 389 0.83 7.10 1.37
CA PRO A 389 -0.43 7.86 1.32
C PRO A 389 -1.36 7.49 0.15
N TYR A 390 -0.82 7.29 -1.05
CA TYR A 390 -1.63 6.89 -2.20
C TYR A 390 -2.31 5.52 -1.99
N GLY A 391 -1.68 4.62 -1.22
CA GLY A 391 -2.23 3.33 -0.89
C GLY A 391 -3.33 3.40 0.17
N GLN A 392 -3.26 4.35 1.12
CA GLN A 392 -4.34 4.58 2.09
C GLN A 392 -5.62 5.03 1.39
N LEU A 393 -5.51 5.97 0.45
CA LEU A 393 -6.64 6.43 -0.35
C LEU A 393 -7.21 5.29 -1.22
N ASN A 394 -6.36 4.41 -1.75
CA ASN A 394 -6.77 3.19 -2.45
C ASN A 394 -7.51 2.22 -1.51
N GLN A 395 -6.98 1.96 -0.31
CA GLN A 395 -7.62 1.09 0.68
C GLN A 395 -9.03 1.58 1.04
N ILE A 396 -9.18 2.86 1.39
CA ILE A 396 -10.49 3.44 1.73
C ILE A 396 -11.45 3.31 0.53
N THR A 397 -10.95 3.50 -0.69
CA THR A 397 -11.76 3.32 -1.91
C THR A 397 -12.22 1.88 -2.10
N GLN A 398 -11.35 0.89 -1.83
CA GLN A 398 -11.74 -0.52 -1.83
C GLN A 398 -12.83 -0.79 -0.81
N GLU A 399 -12.74 -0.20 0.38
CA GLU A 399 -13.74 -0.39 1.41
C GLU A 399 -15.11 0.13 0.97
N ILE A 400 -15.14 1.35 0.42
CA ILE A 400 -16.36 1.96 -0.10
C ILE A 400 -16.92 1.16 -1.29
N ALA A 401 -16.07 0.70 -2.21
CA ALA A 401 -16.48 -0.05 -3.39
C ALA A 401 -17.18 -1.38 -3.03
N VAL A 402 -16.66 -2.10 -2.03
CA VAL A 402 -17.32 -3.32 -1.52
C VAL A 402 -18.65 -2.96 -0.85
N ARG A 403 -18.69 -1.90 -0.03
CA ARG A 403 -19.90 -1.47 0.68
C ARG A 403 -21.04 -1.10 -0.28
N GLU A 404 -20.72 -0.40 -1.37
CA GLU A 404 -21.70 0.00 -2.39
C GLU A 404 -22.10 -1.15 -3.33
N GLY A 405 -21.37 -2.28 -3.30
CA GLY A 405 -21.68 -3.44 -4.14
C GLY A 405 -21.51 -3.16 -5.62
N ASN A 406 -20.51 -2.34 -5.97
CA ASN A 406 -20.16 -2.00 -7.35
C ASN A 406 -19.98 -3.26 -8.21
N THR A 407 -20.36 -3.16 -9.48
CA THR A 407 -20.07 -4.18 -10.49
C THR A 407 -18.59 -4.21 -10.87
N LEU A 408 -18.18 -5.27 -11.55
CA LEU A 408 -16.81 -5.44 -12.05
C LEU A 408 -16.34 -4.25 -12.92
N GLY A 409 -17.17 -3.83 -13.89
CA GLY A 409 -16.90 -2.67 -14.73
C GLY A 409 -16.86 -1.33 -13.97
N GLU A 410 -17.73 -1.16 -12.98
CA GLU A 410 -17.72 0.03 -12.10
C GLU A 410 -16.45 0.10 -11.26
N ASN A 411 -16.02 -1.02 -10.67
CA ASN A 411 -14.75 -1.08 -9.93
C ASN A 411 -13.56 -0.82 -10.85
N ALA A 412 -13.53 -1.42 -12.04
CA ALA A 412 -12.47 -1.16 -13.03
C ALA A 412 -12.38 0.34 -13.38
N ARG A 413 -13.53 1.00 -13.61
CA ARG A 413 -13.60 2.44 -13.90
C ARG A 413 -13.17 3.28 -12.71
N LEU A 414 -13.67 2.97 -11.51
CA LEU A 414 -13.37 3.69 -10.27
C LEU A 414 -11.87 3.72 -10.00
N PHE A 415 -11.21 2.56 -10.00
CA PHE A 415 -9.78 2.49 -9.71
C PHE A 415 -8.92 3.06 -10.84
N ALA A 416 -9.36 2.99 -12.09
CA ALA A 416 -8.66 3.66 -13.19
C ALA A 416 -8.74 5.19 -13.08
N GLN A 417 -9.90 5.76 -12.76
CA GLN A 417 -10.06 7.19 -12.48
C GLN A 417 -9.22 7.62 -11.29
N LEU A 418 -9.31 6.89 -10.17
CA LEU A 418 -8.57 7.18 -8.96
C LEU A 418 -7.07 7.19 -9.22
N HIS A 419 -6.52 6.09 -9.72
CA HIS A 419 -5.07 5.96 -9.82
C HIS A 419 -4.45 6.88 -10.87
N ILE A 420 -5.15 7.16 -11.97
CA ILE A 420 -4.72 8.19 -12.93
C ILE A 420 -4.72 9.57 -12.26
N ALA A 421 -5.77 9.92 -11.53
CA ALA A 421 -5.83 11.21 -10.83
C ALA A 421 -4.72 11.34 -9.77
N LEU A 422 -4.43 10.28 -9.01
CA LEU A 422 -3.31 10.27 -8.07
C LEU A 422 -1.96 10.41 -8.78
N ALA A 423 -1.73 9.69 -9.89
CA ALA A 423 -0.48 9.82 -10.65
C ALA A 423 -0.28 11.25 -11.19
N ASP A 424 -1.32 11.87 -11.73
CA ASP A 424 -1.26 13.25 -12.23
C ASP A 424 -1.09 14.26 -11.10
N ALA A 425 -1.73 14.04 -9.95
CA ALA A 425 -1.52 14.81 -8.73
C ALA A 425 -0.05 14.78 -8.28
N ALA A 426 0.60 13.61 -8.32
CA ALA A 426 2.04 13.51 -8.02
C ALA A 426 2.88 14.34 -9.01
N ILE A 427 2.58 14.26 -10.31
CA ILE A 427 3.33 14.98 -11.34
C ILE A 427 3.23 16.51 -11.11
N VAL A 428 2.02 17.01 -10.88
CA VAL A 428 1.77 18.44 -10.62
C VAL A 428 2.44 18.90 -9.32
N ALA A 429 2.27 18.15 -8.22
CA ALA A 429 2.89 18.50 -6.94
C ALA A 429 4.42 18.52 -7.04
N TRP A 430 5.04 17.54 -7.71
CA TRP A 430 6.49 17.52 -7.90
C TRP A 430 6.99 18.58 -8.87
N ARG A 431 6.16 19.03 -9.84
CA ARG A 431 6.49 20.19 -10.66
C ARG A 431 6.60 21.45 -9.80
N ALA A 432 5.61 21.72 -8.94
CA ALA A 432 5.62 22.87 -8.04
C ALA A 432 6.79 22.81 -7.03
N LYS A 433 7.03 21.64 -6.41
CA LYS A 433 8.15 21.43 -5.47
C LYS A 433 9.49 21.88 -5.99
N TYR A 434 9.84 21.43 -7.19
CA TYR A 434 11.14 21.72 -7.78
C TYR A 434 11.16 23.01 -8.62
N GLU A 435 10.03 23.73 -8.71
CA GLU A 435 9.93 25.09 -9.26
C GLU A 435 10.09 26.14 -8.18
N GLU A 436 9.35 26.01 -7.06
CA GLU A 436 9.38 26.97 -5.95
C GLU A 436 10.50 26.70 -4.94
N MET A 437 10.89 25.44 -4.79
CA MET A 437 11.99 24.99 -3.93
C MET A 437 11.90 25.56 -2.49
N GLN A 438 10.69 25.65 -1.94
CA GLN A 438 10.49 26.17 -0.59
C GLN A 438 11.17 25.28 0.47
N PRO A 439 11.99 25.86 1.37
CA PRO A 439 12.51 25.17 2.56
C PRO A 439 11.40 24.52 3.40
N ARG A 440 11.72 23.42 4.07
CA ARG A 440 10.78 22.76 4.98
C ARG A 440 10.62 23.54 6.28
N PRO A 441 9.52 23.35 7.03
CA PRO A 441 9.34 24.07 8.29
C PRO A 441 10.46 23.83 9.31
N ASP A 442 11.04 22.63 9.38
CA ASP A 442 12.21 22.34 10.23
C ASP A 442 13.47 23.07 9.76
N ASP A 443 13.73 23.17 8.46
CA ASP A 443 14.79 24.00 7.90
C ASP A 443 14.64 25.44 8.44
N VAL A 444 13.40 25.95 8.45
CA VAL A 444 13.11 27.33 8.86
C VAL A 444 13.23 27.53 10.37
N ILE A 445 12.53 26.72 11.15
CA ILE A 445 12.38 26.88 12.61
C ILE A 445 13.67 26.46 13.33
N ALA A 446 14.24 25.30 12.98
CA ALA A 446 15.35 24.69 13.70
C ALA A 446 16.72 24.94 13.06
N GLU A 447 16.81 24.92 11.73
CA GLU A 447 18.10 25.01 11.01
C GLU A 447 18.54 26.44 10.64
N GLY A 448 17.81 27.43 11.13
CA GLY A 448 18.32 28.79 11.26
C GLY A 448 17.94 29.76 10.15
N PHE A 449 17.03 29.46 9.22
CA PHE A 449 16.49 30.53 8.36
C PHE A 449 15.78 31.58 9.21
N ALA A 450 14.92 31.19 10.15
CA ALA A 450 14.26 32.12 11.07
C ALA A 450 15.24 32.96 11.90
N ALA A 451 16.43 32.41 12.21
CA ALA A 451 17.46 33.14 12.96
C ALA A 451 18.20 34.17 12.10
N ASN A 452 18.13 34.06 10.77
CA ASN A 452 18.95 34.82 9.82
C ASN A 452 18.12 35.58 8.76
N ASP A 453 16.79 35.47 8.77
CA ASP A 453 15.90 36.12 7.79
C ASP A 453 15.74 37.64 8.01
N GLY A 454 16.11 38.14 9.19
CA GLY A 454 16.01 39.56 9.54
C GLY A 454 14.60 40.03 9.89
N ILE A 455 13.66 39.11 10.14
CA ILE A 455 12.25 39.40 10.45
C ILE A 455 12.04 39.22 11.96
N GLU A 456 11.74 40.32 12.68
CA GLU A 456 11.58 40.31 14.16
C GLU A 456 10.48 39.35 14.65
N ALA A 457 9.47 39.10 13.82
CA ALA A 457 8.33 38.28 14.18
C ALA A 457 8.56 36.77 13.93
N THR A 458 9.60 36.37 13.18
CA THR A 458 9.93 34.94 13.01
C THR A 458 10.71 34.44 14.22
N VAL A 459 10.30 33.30 14.78
CA VAL A 459 10.92 32.72 16.00
C VAL A 459 11.70 31.47 15.64
N ALA A 460 13.02 31.53 15.83
CA ALA A 460 13.90 30.37 15.73
C ALA A 460 13.86 29.53 17.02
N ASP A 461 13.85 28.21 16.86
CA ASP A 461 13.89 27.24 17.96
C ASP A 461 14.77 26.04 17.57
N PRO A 462 16.07 26.03 17.94
CA PRO A 462 17.02 25.00 17.52
C PRO A 462 16.77 23.62 18.16
N ASP A 463 15.92 23.55 19.18
CA ASP A 463 15.52 22.28 19.82
C ASP A 463 14.17 21.76 19.28
N TRP A 464 13.58 22.44 18.29
CA TRP A 464 12.30 22.04 17.69
C TRP A 464 12.49 20.85 16.74
N GLU A 465 11.61 19.85 16.87
CA GLU A 465 11.50 18.72 15.94
C GLU A 465 10.05 18.62 15.46
N PRO A 466 9.79 18.29 14.19
CA PRO A 466 8.43 18.01 13.72
C PRO A 466 7.87 16.75 14.38
N LEU A 467 6.54 16.72 14.57
CA LEU A 467 5.85 15.53 15.09
C LEU A 467 6.07 14.32 14.18
N LEU A 468 5.90 14.50 12.86
CA LEU A 468 6.15 13.47 11.88
C LEU A 468 7.61 13.53 11.46
N ALA A 469 8.35 12.46 11.76
CA ALA A 469 9.77 12.35 11.50
C ALA A 469 10.12 10.97 10.91
N PRO A 470 11.12 10.88 10.02
CA PRO A 470 11.93 11.99 9.50
C PRO A 470 11.17 12.88 8.50
N THR A 471 11.57 14.15 8.38
CA THR A 471 11.06 15.08 7.36
C THR A 471 11.33 14.52 5.95
N PRO A 472 10.33 14.47 5.06
CA PRO A 472 10.53 13.90 3.73
C PRO A 472 11.54 14.70 2.86
N PRO A 473 12.45 14.02 2.12
CA PRO A 473 13.62 14.64 1.46
C PRO A 473 13.28 15.26 0.08
N PHE A 474 12.38 16.24 0.09
CA PHE A 474 11.98 17.05 -1.07
C PHE A 474 11.42 18.41 -0.59
N PRO A 475 11.33 19.44 -1.45
CA PRO A 475 10.81 20.77 -1.06
C PRO A 475 9.39 20.75 -0.50
N ASP A 476 9.04 21.80 0.26
CA ASP A 476 7.76 21.92 0.96
C ASP A 476 6.57 22.06 -0.01
N TYR A 477 6.56 23.12 -0.82
CA TYR A 477 5.41 23.56 -1.58
C TYR A 477 5.29 22.92 -2.97
N ILE A 478 4.18 22.33 -3.38
CA ILE A 478 2.97 22.01 -2.59
C ILE A 478 3.06 20.60 -2.01
N SER A 479 2.25 20.29 -1.00
CA SER A 479 2.21 18.98 -0.34
C SER A 479 1.69 17.88 -1.27
N GLY A 480 2.45 16.78 -1.35
CA GLY A 480 2.05 15.60 -2.12
C GLY A 480 0.79 14.95 -1.55
N HIS A 481 0.76 14.71 -0.23
CA HIS A 481 -0.40 14.19 0.50
C HIS A 481 -1.66 14.99 0.19
N SER A 482 -1.64 16.29 0.44
CA SER A 482 -2.82 17.14 0.24
C SER A 482 -3.30 17.16 -1.23
N THR A 483 -2.38 17.09 -2.20
CA THR A 483 -2.76 16.99 -3.62
C THR A 483 -3.39 15.63 -3.94
N PHE A 484 -2.89 14.53 -3.34
CA PHE A 484 -3.54 13.21 -3.44
C PHE A 484 -4.92 13.19 -2.80
N GLY A 485 -5.05 13.72 -1.58
CA GLY A 485 -6.32 13.80 -0.86
C GLY A 485 -7.38 14.56 -1.67
N GLY A 486 -6.99 15.71 -2.24
CA GLY A 486 -7.86 16.47 -3.15
C GLY A 486 -8.28 15.67 -4.39
N ALA A 487 -7.32 15.05 -5.07
CA ALA A 487 -7.61 14.26 -6.28
C ALA A 487 -8.53 13.07 -5.99
N TRP A 488 -8.30 12.38 -4.87
CA TRP A 488 -9.16 11.32 -4.39
C TRP A 488 -10.58 11.81 -4.09
N ALA A 489 -10.72 12.92 -3.36
CA ALA A 489 -12.04 13.48 -3.05
C ALA A 489 -12.79 13.91 -4.31
N GLY A 490 -12.09 14.50 -5.29
CA GLY A 490 -12.65 14.88 -6.58
C GLY A 490 -13.18 13.67 -7.35
N VAL A 491 -12.39 12.60 -7.45
CA VAL A 491 -12.83 11.36 -8.11
C VAL A 491 -14.02 10.74 -7.41
N LEU A 492 -13.94 10.49 -6.09
CA LEU A 492 -15.00 9.77 -5.38
C LEU A 492 -16.31 10.55 -5.33
N THR A 493 -16.24 11.87 -5.12
CA THR A 493 -17.44 12.73 -5.12
C THR A 493 -18.17 12.67 -6.46
N ASN A 494 -17.43 12.70 -7.58
CA ASN A 494 -18.03 12.62 -8.91
C ASN A 494 -18.50 11.20 -9.25
N PHE A 495 -17.74 10.16 -8.88
CA PHE A 495 -18.08 8.78 -9.21
C PHE A 495 -19.38 8.32 -8.53
N PHE A 496 -19.54 8.63 -7.24
CA PHE A 496 -20.72 8.25 -6.46
C PHE A 496 -21.86 9.27 -6.54
N ASP A 497 -21.65 10.42 -7.21
CA ASP A 497 -22.60 11.53 -7.31
C ASP A 497 -23.20 11.92 -5.93
N ASN A 498 -22.35 11.91 -4.89
CA ASN A 498 -22.76 12.18 -3.53
C ASN A 498 -21.71 13.02 -2.78
N PRO A 499 -21.90 14.35 -2.68
CA PRO A 499 -20.97 15.22 -1.97
C PRO A 499 -21.00 15.07 -0.45
N ASN A 500 -22.01 14.39 0.12
CA ASN A 500 -22.13 14.14 1.56
C ASN A 500 -22.12 12.63 1.83
N TYR A 501 -21.29 11.88 1.12
CA TYR A 501 -21.11 10.45 1.37
C TYR A 501 -20.42 10.26 2.73
N GLU A 502 -21.16 9.74 3.71
CA GLU A 502 -20.65 9.47 5.05
C GLU A 502 -19.98 8.09 5.13
N PHE A 503 -18.81 8.02 5.75
CA PHE A 503 -18.07 6.76 5.90
C PHE A 503 -17.12 6.78 7.09
N ASP A 504 -16.71 5.58 7.49
CA ASP A 504 -15.68 5.37 8.50
C ASP A 504 -14.39 4.97 7.79
N ALA A 505 -13.26 5.46 8.29
CA ALA A 505 -11.94 5.11 7.81
C ALA A 505 -11.05 4.61 8.95
N VAL A 506 -10.14 3.71 8.61
CA VAL A 506 -9.12 3.16 9.51
C VAL A 506 -7.72 3.53 9.03
N SER A 507 -6.73 3.38 9.91
CA SER A 507 -5.33 3.65 9.59
C SER A 507 -4.39 2.62 10.22
N GLN A 508 -3.38 2.20 9.46
CA GLN A 508 -2.29 1.34 9.93
C GLN A 508 -1.32 2.09 10.85
N GLU A 509 -1.31 3.43 10.78
CA GLU A 509 -0.53 4.28 11.67
C GLU A 509 -1.17 4.35 13.06
N LEU A 510 -2.49 4.17 13.14
CA LEU A 510 -3.26 4.11 14.39
C LEU A 510 -4.21 2.91 14.38
N PRO A 511 -3.66 1.68 14.56
CA PRO A 511 -4.49 0.48 14.67
C PRO A 511 -5.54 0.66 15.78
N ASP A 512 -6.76 0.18 15.54
CA ASP A 512 -7.92 0.29 16.43
C ASP A 512 -8.60 1.68 16.52
N ILE A 513 -8.08 2.72 15.84
CA ILE A 513 -8.76 4.01 15.72
C ILE A 513 -9.59 4.05 14.43
N ILE A 514 -10.85 4.49 14.58
CA ILE A 514 -11.79 4.69 13.50
C ILE A 514 -12.15 6.18 13.47
N ARG A 515 -12.02 6.82 12.30
CA ARG A 515 -12.46 8.20 12.09
C ARG A 515 -13.67 8.22 11.16
N HIS A 516 -14.69 8.97 11.58
CA HIS A 516 -15.92 9.15 10.81
C HIS A 516 -15.86 10.47 10.03
N TYR A 517 -16.24 10.43 8.76
CA TYR A 517 -16.27 11.59 7.88
C TYR A 517 -17.65 11.75 7.24
N ASN A 518 -18.11 13.00 7.12
CA ASN A 518 -19.42 13.30 6.51
C ASN A 518 -19.33 13.48 4.98
N SER A 519 -18.11 13.52 4.43
CA SER A 519 -17.84 13.65 3.00
C SER A 519 -16.41 13.24 2.68
N PHE A 520 -16.13 12.95 1.40
CA PHE A 520 -14.77 12.76 0.92
C PHE A 520 -13.94 14.04 1.06
N TYR A 521 -14.55 15.22 0.93
CA TYR A 521 -13.85 16.49 1.11
C TYR A 521 -13.40 16.69 2.56
N ASP A 522 -14.23 16.34 3.55
CA ASP A 522 -13.85 16.44 4.97
C ASP A 522 -12.64 15.55 5.27
N ALA A 523 -12.62 14.32 4.74
CA ALA A 523 -11.47 13.42 4.87
C ALA A 523 -10.22 13.96 4.18
N ALA A 524 -10.35 14.51 2.96
CA ALA A 524 -9.23 15.13 2.24
C ALA A 524 -8.73 16.42 2.92
N PHE A 525 -9.61 17.17 3.60
CA PHE A 525 -9.22 18.29 4.42
C PHE A 525 -8.42 17.84 5.65
N ASP A 526 -8.87 16.79 6.34
CA ASP A 526 -8.14 16.18 7.46
C ASP A 526 -6.76 15.67 6.99
N ASP A 527 -6.68 14.98 5.84
CA ASP A 527 -5.42 14.58 5.21
C ASP A 527 -4.51 15.80 4.95
N ALA A 528 -5.06 16.87 4.37
CA ALA A 528 -4.27 18.05 4.05
C ALA A 528 -3.75 18.78 5.29
N ILE A 529 -4.63 19.04 6.27
CA ILE A 529 -4.26 19.77 7.49
C ILE A 529 -3.37 18.93 8.43
N SER A 530 -3.44 17.59 8.33
CA SER A 530 -2.58 16.67 9.09
C SER A 530 -1.10 17.01 8.91
N ARG A 531 -0.71 17.58 7.77
CA ARG A 531 0.69 17.89 7.43
C ARG A 531 1.22 19.13 8.16
N VAL A 532 0.34 20.07 8.47
CA VAL A 532 0.63 21.22 9.37
C VAL A 532 0.78 20.72 10.80
N TYR A 533 -0.17 19.88 11.26
CA TYR A 533 -0.12 19.28 12.59
C TYR A 533 1.06 18.31 12.78
N GLY A 534 1.54 17.73 11.68
CA GLY A 534 2.73 16.91 11.62
C GLY A 534 4.05 17.69 11.60
N GLY A 535 4.01 19.00 11.39
CA GLY A 535 5.21 19.85 11.40
C GLY A 535 6.02 19.86 10.11
N ILE A 536 5.48 19.34 9.01
CA ILE A 536 6.27 19.05 7.79
C ILE A 536 5.81 19.84 6.57
N HIS A 537 4.73 20.62 6.70
CA HIS A 537 4.27 21.53 5.67
C HIS A 537 3.69 22.82 6.27
N VAL A 538 3.85 23.95 5.59
CA VAL A 538 3.09 25.17 5.89
C VAL A 538 1.64 25.06 5.39
N ARG A 539 0.75 25.95 5.87
CA ARG A 539 -0.67 25.94 5.52
C ARG A 539 -0.91 26.19 4.03
N GLU A 540 -0.21 27.16 3.44
CA GLU A 540 -0.29 27.46 2.00
C GLU A 540 -0.05 26.22 1.15
N ALA A 541 1.04 25.50 1.46
CA ALA A 541 1.43 24.26 0.81
C ALA A 541 0.44 23.09 1.02
N THR A 542 -0.62 23.22 1.82
CA THR A 542 -1.56 22.14 2.13
C THR A 542 -2.98 22.49 1.71
N VAL A 543 -3.79 23.01 2.64
CA VAL A 543 -5.22 23.26 2.44
C VAL A 543 -5.50 24.42 1.47
N THR A 544 -4.57 25.37 1.34
CA THR A 544 -4.77 26.55 0.50
C THR A 544 -4.55 26.22 -0.98
N ASP A 545 -3.42 25.59 -1.32
CA ASP A 545 -3.06 25.40 -2.73
C ASP A 545 -3.09 23.94 -3.18
N ALA A 546 -2.59 23.03 -2.34
CA ALA A 546 -2.44 21.63 -2.73
C ALA A 546 -3.78 20.89 -2.79
N LEU A 547 -4.63 21.06 -1.79
CA LEU A 547 -5.94 20.42 -1.73
C LEU A 547 -6.84 20.86 -2.90
N PRO A 548 -7.00 22.17 -3.21
CA PRO A 548 -7.75 22.59 -4.40
C PRO A 548 -7.12 22.16 -5.73
N THR A 549 -5.79 22.15 -5.83
CA THR A 549 -5.08 21.63 -7.01
C THR A 549 -5.44 20.17 -7.26
N GLY A 550 -5.35 19.34 -6.22
CA GLY A 550 -5.76 17.94 -6.28
C GLY A 550 -7.23 17.80 -6.68
N LEU A 551 -8.12 18.54 -6.04
CA LEU A 551 -9.56 18.49 -6.30
C LEU A 551 -9.87 18.76 -7.79
N ALA A 552 -9.27 19.80 -8.36
CA ALA A 552 -9.44 20.13 -9.77
C ALA A 552 -8.96 19.01 -10.72
N ILE A 553 -7.84 18.35 -10.39
CA ILE A 553 -7.34 17.19 -11.14
C ILE A 553 -8.35 16.04 -11.06
N GLY A 554 -8.80 15.68 -9.86
CA GLY A 554 -9.75 14.59 -9.65
C GLY A 554 -11.07 14.80 -10.39
N GLU A 555 -11.64 16.01 -10.29
CA GLU A 555 -12.85 16.41 -11.02
C GLU A 555 -12.65 16.33 -12.53
N PHE A 556 -11.52 16.84 -13.04
CA PHE A 556 -11.22 16.78 -14.46
C PHE A 556 -11.15 15.34 -14.97
N ILE A 557 -10.45 14.46 -14.26
CA ILE A 557 -10.33 13.05 -14.65
C ILE A 557 -11.70 12.37 -14.65
N ALA A 558 -12.48 12.54 -13.58
CA ALA A 558 -13.79 11.92 -13.46
C ALA A 558 -14.78 12.36 -14.55
N GLN A 559 -14.67 13.60 -15.03
CA GLN A 559 -15.56 14.17 -16.04
C GLN A 559 -15.13 13.89 -17.49
N ASN A 560 -13.83 13.68 -17.74
CA ASN A 560 -13.29 13.65 -19.09
C ASN A 560 -12.71 12.30 -19.52
N LEU A 561 -12.38 11.41 -18.59
CA LEU A 561 -11.91 10.06 -18.90
C LEU A 561 -12.99 9.03 -18.58
N PHE A 562 -12.98 7.94 -19.35
CA PHE A 562 -13.87 6.79 -19.13
C PHE A 562 -15.34 7.18 -19.21
N VAL A 563 -15.68 8.06 -20.14
CA VAL A 563 -17.05 8.57 -20.32
C VAL A 563 -17.91 7.55 -21.06
N PRO A 564 -19.22 7.51 -20.84
CA PRO A 564 -20.11 6.61 -21.55
C PRO A 564 -19.98 6.79 -23.07
N VAL A 565 -19.88 5.69 -23.81
CA VAL A 565 -20.02 5.79 -25.27
C VAL A 565 -21.46 6.19 -25.59
N ALA A 566 -21.65 7.18 -26.47
CA ALA A 566 -23.00 7.55 -26.87
C ALA A 566 -23.69 6.33 -27.49
N ASP A 567 -24.91 6.01 -27.04
CA ASP A 567 -25.73 4.98 -27.68
C ASP A 567 -25.74 5.25 -29.19
N VAL A 568 -25.14 4.35 -29.96
CA VAL A 568 -25.35 4.33 -31.41
C VAL A 568 -26.77 3.85 -31.61
N ILE A 569 -27.73 4.76 -31.44
CA ILE A 569 -29.10 4.56 -31.90
C ILE A 569 -29.03 4.63 -33.43
N GLY A 570 -28.89 3.48 -34.08
CA GLY A 570 -28.93 3.35 -35.54
C GLY A 570 -28.63 1.96 -36.05
#